data_AF-A0A923ATG0-F1
#
_entry.id   AF-A0A923ATG0-F1
#
_cell.length_a   1.000
_cell.length_b   1.000
_cell.length_c   1.000
_cell.angle_alpha   90.00
_cell.angle_beta   90.00
_cell.angle_gamma   90.00
#
_symmetry.space_group_name_H-M   'P 1'
#
loop_
_entity.id
_entity.type
_entity.pdbx_description
1 polymer ?
#
loop_
_entity_poly.entity_id
_entity_poly.type
_entity_poly.pdbx_seq_one_letter_code
_entity_poly.pdbx_strand_id
1 'polypeptide(L)'
;MAFGRIIKNFFGQGESLMPSPEPFAVEAAPAAATIPAPQSAAPPAAVMHREEILDGRSRIAGYRFTARDLRRGERPPAATVLDLLRAEAIANFAQRRLAVIPLGSED
;
A
#
# COMPACT_ATOMS: atom_id res chain seq x y z
N MET A 1 8.25 52.63 8.09
CA MET A 1 7.37 51.72 7.34
C MET A 1 6.15 51.50 8.22
N ALA A 2 4.99 52.11 7.94
CA ALA A 2 4.09 51.81 6.82
C ALA A 2 3.28 50.52 7.07
N PHE A 3 1.96 50.72 7.18
CA PHE A 3 0.84 49.77 7.04
C PHE A 3 0.77 48.64 8.09
N GLY A 4 -0.34 48.40 8.77
CA GLY A 4 -1.74 48.61 8.44
C GLY A 4 -2.46 47.40 9.05
N ARG A 5 -3.31 47.62 10.05
CA ARG A 5 -4.78 47.65 9.89
C ARG A 5 -5.39 46.23 9.92
N ILE A 6 -6.38 46.08 10.81
CA ILE A 6 -7.44 45.04 10.81
C ILE A 6 -6.91 43.71 11.37
N ILE A 7 -7.05 43.38 12.66
CA ILE A 7 -8.31 42.89 13.26
C ILE A 7 -8.52 43.57 14.63
N LYS A 8 -9.10 44.78 14.57
CA LYS A 8 -9.73 45.48 15.69
C LYS A 8 -11.16 44.95 15.76
N ASN A 9 -11.58 44.59 16.97
CA ASN A 9 -12.96 44.70 17.47
C ASN A 9 -13.93 43.70 16.83
N PHE A 10 -14.83 43.06 17.59
CA PHE A 10 -15.84 43.73 18.39
C PHE A 10 -16.15 42.86 19.62
N PHE A 11 -16.01 43.43 20.83
CA PHE A 11 -17.15 43.82 21.69
C PHE A 11 -18.00 42.61 22.13
N GLY A 12 -18.11 42.27 23.41
CA GLY A 12 -18.05 43.16 24.55
C GLY A 12 -17.92 42.43 25.86
N GLN A 13 -17.50 43.22 26.84
CA GLN A 13 -17.74 42.94 28.26
C GLN A 13 -19.23 42.82 28.53
N GLY A 14 -19.56 41.95 29.47
CA GLY A 14 -20.83 41.97 30.19
C GLY A 14 -21.59 40.65 30.06
N GLU A 15 -21.32 39.71 30.96
CA GLU A 15 -22.26 39.37 32.02
C GLU A 15 -21.70 38.21 32.85
N SER A 16 -21.72 38.40 34.17
CA SER A 16 -21.49 37.35 35.15
C SER A 16 -22.52 36.25 34.95
N LEU A 17 -22.11 35.03 34.58
CA LEU A 17 -22.94 33.86 34.75
C LEU A 17 -22.11 32.72 35.35
N MET A 18 -22.49 32.44 36.59
CA MET A 18 -22.07 31.47 37.61
C MET A 18 -21.26 30.24 37.15
N PRO A 19 -20.36 29.71 38.00
CA PRO A 19 -19.76 28.40 37.75
C PRO A 19 -20.87 27.35 37.63
N SER A 20 -20.93 26.66 36.49
CA SER A 20 -21.79 25.50 36.28
C SER A 20 -21.51 24.47 37.37
N PRO A 21 -22.53 23.97 38.09
CA PRO A 21 -22.34 22.78 38.91
C PRO A 21 -22.14 21.60 37.95
N GLU A 22 -21.19 20.73 38.28
CA GLU A 22 -20.83 19.48 37.58
C GLU A 22 -19.89 19.59 36.36
N PRO A 23 -18.57 19.79 36.59
CA PRO A 23 -17.55 19.63 35.54
C PRO A 23 -17.25 18.17 35.16
N PHE A 24 -17.98 17.19 35.73
CA PHE A 24 -17.72 15.76 35.55
C PHE A 24 -18.98 14.98 35.15
N ALA A 25 -19.87 15.58 34.36
CA ALA A 25 -20.82 14.78 33.60
C ALA A 25 -19.99 13.77 32.78
N VAL A 26 -20.03 12.50 33.18
CA VAL A 26 -19.26 11.42 32.56
C VAL A 26 -19.82 11.26 31.16
N GLU A 27 -19.18 11.90 30.19
CA GLU A 27 -19.43 11.63 28.79
C GLU A 27 -19.17 10.15 28.57
N ALA A 28 -20.21 9.43 28.16
CA ALA A 28 -20.11 8.00 27.90
C ALA A 28 -18.98 7.79 26.89
N ALA A 29 -17.91 7.12 27.32
CA ALA A 29 -16.76 6.87 26.47
C ALA A 29 -17.27 6.23 25.16
N PRO A 30 -16.84 6.74 23.98
CA PRO A 30 -17.26 6.16 22.72
C PRO A 30 -16.87 4.68 22.75
N ALA A 31 -17.85 3.81 22.50
CA ALA A 31 -17.63 2.37 22.49
C ALA A 31 -16.44 2.07 21.58
N ALA A 32 -15.40 1.45 22.15
CA ALA A 32 -14.21 1.08 21.40
C ALA A 32 -14.65 0.24 20.21
N ALA A 33 -14.46 0.75 18.99
CA ALA A 33 -14.74 -0.01 17.79
C ALA A 33 -13.83 -1.23 17.81
N THR A 34 -14.43 -2.42 17.90
CA THR A 34 -13.70 -3.68 17.76
C THR A 34 -13.10 -3.71 16.36
N ILE A 35 -11.82 -3.39 16.23
CA ILE A 35 -11.08 -3.60 14.99
C ILE A 35 -10.99 -5.12 14.82
N PRO A 36 -11.59 -5.72 13.78
CA PRO A 36 -11.46 -7.15 13.56
C PRO A 36 -9.98 -7.47 13.40
N ALA A 37 -9.53 -8.47 14.15
CA ALA A 37 -8.14 -8.93 14.07
C ALA A 37 -7.83 -9.29 12.61
N PRO A 38 -6.66 -8.91 12.07
CA PRO A 38 -6.28 -9.25 10.71
C PRO A 38 -6.31 -10.77 10.56
N GLN A 39 -7.20 -11.26 9.71
CA GLN A 39 -7.27 -12.68 9.40
C GLN A 39 -5.98 -13.05 8.67
N SER A 40 -5.20 -13.96 9.26
CA SER A 40 -4.01 -14.50 8.61
C SER A 40 -4.48 -15.34 7.41
N ALA A 41 -4.37 -14.77 6.21
CA ALA A 41 -4.62 -15.51 4.98
C ALA A 41 -3.60 -16.64 4.87
N ALA A 42 -4.06 -17.83 4.49
CA ALA A 42 -3.16 -18.95 4.23
C ALA A 42 -2.13 -18.54 3.17
N PRO A 43 -0.84 -18.90 3.34
CA PRO A 43 0.19 -18.55 2.39
C PRO A 43 -0.16 -19.15 1.01
N PRO A 44 0.05 -18.37 -0.08
CA PRO A 44 -0.29 -18.81 -1.41
C PRO A 44 0.50 -20.07 -1.79
N ALA A 45 -0.12 -20.97 -2.55
CA ALA A 45 0.52 -22.21 -2.97
C ALA A 45 1.65 -21.97 -3.99
N ALA A 46 1.53 -20.91 -4.80
CA ALA A 46 2.54 -20.51 -5.77
C ALA A 46 2.72 -18.99 -5.77
N VAL A 47 3.94 -18.55 -6.09
CA VAL A 47 4.31 -17.13 -6.12
C VAL A 47 5.10 -16.81 -7.37
N MET A 48 5.08 -15.54 -7.77
CA MET A 48 5.94 -15.01 -8.82
C MET A 48 7.19 -14.39 -8.19
N HIS A 49 8.36 -14.98 -8.43
CA HIS A 49 9.64 -14.40 -8.04
C HIS A 49 10.09 -13.38 -9.08
N ARG A 50 10.51 -12.20 -8.64
CA ARG A 50 11.00 -11.11 -9.49
C ARG A 50 12.45 -10.81 -9.15
N GLU A 51 13.33 -11.00 -10.12
CA GLU A 51 14.76 -10.73 -9.99
C GLU A 51 15.13 -9.48 -10.81
N GLU A 52 15.96 -8.61 -10.21
CA GLU A 52 16.50 -7.43 -10.87
C GLU A 52 17.79 -7.78 -11.59
N ILE A 53 17.87 -7.44 -12.88
CA ILE A 53 19.08 -7.60 -13.68
C ILE A 53 19.76 -6.25 -13.72
N LEU A 54 21.01 -6.20 -13.22
CA LEU A 54 21.82 -4.99 -13.21
C LEU A 54 22.84 -5.02 -14.37
N ASP A 55 23.10 -3.87 -14.97
CA ASP A 55 24.21 -3.70 -15.93
C ASP A 55 25.57 -3.56 -15.23
N GLY A 56 26.66 -3.48 -16.01
CA GLY A 56 28.01 -3.26 -15.48
C GLY A 56 28.23 -1.92 -14.75
N ARG A 57 27.22 -1.04 -14.73
CA ARG A 57 27.21 0.24 -14.00
C ARG A 57 26.23 0.22 -12.83
N SER A 58 25.77 -0.96 -12.40
CA SER A 58 24.80 -1.15 -11.31
C SER A 58 23.44 -0.46 -11.55
N ARG A 59 23.04 -0.27 -12.81
CA ARG A 59 21.71 0.24 -13.16
C ARG A 59 20.79 -0.92 -13.50
N ILE A 60 19.50 -0.76 -13.22
CA ILE A 60 18.50 -1.77 -13.59
C ILE A 60 18.39 -1.85 -15.12
N ALA A 61 18.85 -2.97 -15.68
CA ALA A 61 18.78 -3.29 -17.10
C ALA A 61 17.50 -4.06 -17.45
N GLY A 62 16.90 -4.76 -16.49
CA GLY A 62 15.68 -5.52 -16.72
C GLY A 62 15.24 -6.32 -15.51
N TYR A 63 14.25 -7.19 -15.74
CA TYR A 63 13.69 -8.07 -14.72
C TYR A 63 13.50 -9.48 -15.27
N ARG A 64 13.71 -10.48 -14.41
CA ARG A 64 13.37 -11.87 -14.70
C ARG A 64 12.25 -12.29 -13.76
N PHE A 65 11.21 -12.92 -14.33
CA PHE A 65 10.05 -13.40 -13.60
C PHE A 65 10.04 -14.93 -13.62
N THR A 66 10.02 -15.54 -12.45
CA THR A 66 10.05 -17.00 -12.29
C THR A 66 8.94 -17.42 -11.35
N ALA A 67 7.96 -18.18 -11.85
CA ALA A 67 6.93 -18.75 -11.00
C ALA A 67 7.48 -19.93 -10.19
N ARG A 68 7.17 -19.99 -8.89
CA ARG A 68 7.59 -21.07 -8.00
C ARG A 68 6.40 -21.60 -7.21
N ASP A 69 6.26 -22.92 -7.15
CA ASP A 69 5.36 -23.59 -6.22
C ASP A 69 6.07 -23.70 -4.86
N LEU A 70 5.47 -23.11 -3.81
CA LEU A 70 6.05 -23.08 -2.47
C LEU A 70 5.86 -24.41 -1.71
N ARG A 71 4.95 -25.27 -2.18
CA ARG A 71 4.64 -26.55 -1.54
C ARG A 71 5.48 -27.68 -2.13
N ARG A 72 5.70 -27.65 -3.45
CA ARG A 72 6.38 -28.73 -4.18
C ARG A 72 7.81 -28.41 -4.57
N GLY A 73 8.21 -27.13 -4.53
CA GLY A 73 9.55 -26.68 -4.99
C GLY A 73 9.75 -26.78 -6.50
N GLU A 74 8.74 -27.24 -7.23
CA GLU A 74 8.74 -27.40 -8.68
C GLU A 74 8.13 -26.19 -9.38
N ARG A 75 8.23 -26.16 -10.72
CA ARG A 75 7.56 -25.16 -11.52
C ARG A 75 6.04 -25.42 -11.48
N PRO A 76 5.22 -24.41 -11.14
CA PRO A 76 3.77 -24.59 -11.11
C PRO A 76 3.21 -24.84 -12.53
N PRO A 77 2.01 -25.44 -12.63
CA PRO A 77 1.36 -25.69 -13.91
C PRO A 77 1.20 -24.41 -14.75
N ALA A 78 1.25 -24.54 -16.08
CA ALA A 78 1.21 -23.39 -16.99
C ALA A 78 -0.01 -22.47 -16.77
N ALA A 79 -1.18 -23.01 -16.48
CA ALA A 79 -2.37 -22.23 -16.16
C ALA A 79 -2.17 -21.35 -14.91
N THR A 80 -1.61 -21.92 -13.84
CA THR A 80 -1.27 -21.20 -12.61
C THR A 80 -0.22 -20.11 -12.87
N VAL A 81 0.76 -20.37 -13.75
CA VAL A 81 1.75 -19.37 -14.16
C VAL A 81 1.07 -18.18 -14.85
N LEU A 82 0.13 -18.44 -15.77
CA LEU A 82 -0.61 -17.38 -16.47
C LEU A 82 -1.45 -16.54 -15.50
N ASP A 83 -2.09 -17.18 -14.52
CA ASP A 83 -2.87 -16.47 -13.52
C ASP A 83 -1.99 -15.61 -12.61
N LEU A 84 -0.81 -16.10 -12.22
CA LEU A 84 0.19 -15.29 -11.51
C LEU A 84 0.67 -14.10 -12.35
N LEU A 85 0.95 -14.29 -13.64
CA LEU A 85 1.35 -13.20 -14.53
C LEU A 85 0.28 -12.10 -14.64
N ARG A 86 -1.01 -12.50 -14.66
CA ARG A 86 -2.15 -11.58 -14.66
C ARG A 86 -2.30 -10.87 -13.33
N ALA A 87 -2.24 -11.60 -12.21
CA ALA A 87 -2.37 -11.05 -10.87
C ALA A 87 -1.31 -9.98 -10.57
N GLU A 88 -0.08 -10.21 -11.02
CA GLU A 88 1.05 -9.27 -10.87
C GLU A 88 1.04 -8.14 -11.92
N ALA A 89 0.03 -8.08 -12.79
CA ALA A 89 -0.08 -7.11 -13.87
C ALA A 89 1.20 -6.99 -14.72
N ILE A 90 1.92 -8.11 -14.92
CA ILE A 90 3.23 -8.11 -15.57
C ILE A 90 3.13 -7.61 -17.02
N ALA A 91 1.99 -7.82 -17.68
CA ALA A 91 1.74 -7.24 -19.00
C ALA A 91 1.80 -5.69 -18.98
N ASN A 92 1.21 -5.06 -17.97
CA ASN A 92 1.24 -3.59 -17.81
C ASN A 92 2.65 -3.11 -17.44
N PHE A 93 3.37 -3.91 -16.64
CA PHE A 93 4.77 -3.64 -16.31
C PHE A 93 5.67 -3.70 -17.55
N ALA A 94 5.48 -4.70 -18.42
CA ALA A 94 6.22 -4.86 -19.67
C ALA A 94 5.91 -3.75 -20.69
N GLN A 95 4.64 -3.33 -20.80
CA GLN A 95 4.25 -2.20 -21.66
C GLN A 95 4.96 -0.89 -21.29
N ARG A 96 5.29 -0.69 -20.01
CA ARG A 96 6.02 0.50 -19.53
C ARG A 96 7.53 0.45 -19.77
N ARG A 97 8.10 -0.74 -19.98
CA ARG A 97 9.55 -0.98 -20.10
C ARG A 97 9.79 -2.06 -21.15
N LEU A 98 9.72 -1.69 -22.42
CA LEU A 98 9.88 -2.61 -23.54
C LEU A 98 11.32 -3.12 -23.66
N ALA A 99 11.54 -4.34 -23.19
CA ALA A 99 12.32 -5.36 -23.88
C ALA A 99 11.95 -6.73 -23.30
N VAL A 100 10.99 -7.43 -23.94
CA VAL A 100 10.67 -8.83 -23.62
C VAL A 100 11.52 -9.71 -24.53
N ILE A 101 12.47 -10.44 -23.96
CA ILE A 101 13.27 -11.44 -24.68
C ILE A 101 12.60 -12.80 -24.45
N PRO A 102 12.02 -13.42 -25.49
CA PRO A 102 11.53 -14.79 -25.38
C PRO A 102 12.73 -15.74 -25.24
N LEU A 103 12.76 -16.51 -24.16
CA LEU A 103 13.65 -17.66 -24.03
C LEU A 103 12.97 -18.82 -24.77
N GLY A 104 13.43 -19.08 -26.00
CA GLY A 104 13.06 -20.29 -26.73
C GLY A 104 13.61 -21.53 -26.00
N SER A 105 12.82 -22.60 -25.97
CA SER A 105 13.29 -23.93 -25.62
C SER A 105 14.33 -24.36 -26.65
N GLU A 106 15.59 -24.48 -26.26
CA GLU A 106 16.57 -25.27 -27.02
C GLU A 106 16.18 -26.75 -26.92
N ASP A 107 16.32 -27.44 -28.05
CA ASP A 107 15.85 -28.81 -28.35
C ASP A 107 16.24 -29.90 -27.33
#